data_AF-W1Y7F3-F1
#
_entry.id   AF-W1Y7F3-F1
#
_cell.length_a   1.000
_cell.length_b   1.000
_cell.length_c   1.000
_cell.angle_alpha   90.00
_cell.angle_beta   90.00
_cell.angle_gamma   90.00
#
_symmetry.space_group_name_H-M   'P 1'
#
loop_
_entity.id
_entity.type
_entity.pdbx_description
1 polymer ?
#
loop_
_entity_poly.entity_id
_entity_poly.type
_entity_poly.pdbx_seq_one_letter_code
_entity_poly.pdbx_strand_id
1 'polypeptide(L)'
;MLARSLEQMLELLSQESAHQPLDEIRDWWQQIEQWRARQCLKYDTHSEKIKPQAVIETLWRLTKGDAYVTSDVGQHQMFAA
;
A
#
# COMPACT_ATOMS: atom_id res chain seq x y z
N MET A 1 -1.74 -26.01 21.53
CA MET A 1 -1.80 -24.85 22.45
C MET A 1 -1.93 -23.54 21.67
N LEU A 2 -1.09 -23.25 20.67
CA LEU A 2 -1.17 -22.03 19.82
C LEU A 2 -2.47 -21.87 19.01
N ALA A 3 -2.99 -22.94 18.41
CA ALA A 3 -4.24 -22.87 17.62
C ALA A 3 -5.45 -22.39 18.45
N ARG A 4 -5.54 -22.85 19.70
CA ARG A 4 -6.61 -22.48 20.64
C ARG A 4 -6.55 -21.01 21.04
N SER A 5 -5.34 -20.44 21.15
CA SER A 5 -5.15 -19.02 21.45
C SER A 5 -5.57 -18.12 20.28
N LEU A 6 -5.30 -18.55 19.04
CA LEU A 6 -5.71 -17.80 17.84
C LEU A 6 -7.23 -17.82 17.66
N GLU A 7 -7.87 -18.99 17.87
CA GLU A 7 -9.34 -19.12 17.84
C GLU A 7 -10.01 -18.21 18.87
N GLN A 8 -9.48 -18.15 20.09
CA GLN A 8 -9.98 -17.25 21.14
C GLN A 8 -9.81 -15.77 20.78
N MET A 9 -8.69 -15.39 20.15
CA MET A 9 -8.47 -14.02 19.67
C MET A 9 -9.46 -13.62 18.57
N LEU A 10 -9.74 -14.54 17.63
CA LEU A 10 -10.71 -14.30 16.55
C LEU A 10 -12.15 -14.20 17.08
N GLU A 11 -12.50 -15.01 18.08
CA GLU A 11 -13.81 -14.95 18.72
C GLU A 11 -14.02 -13.63 19.47
N LEU A 12 -13.00 -13.15 20.19
CA LEU A 12 -13.02 -11.83 20.83
C LEU A 12 -13.17 -10.68 19.81
N LEU A 13 -12.44 -10.73 18.70
CA LEU A 13 -12.56 -9.74 17.61
C LEU A 13 -13.95 -9.75 16.98
N SER A 14 -14.60 -10.91 16.87
CA SER A 14 -15.95 -11.03 16.31
C SER A 14 -17.05 -10.47 17.23
N GLN A 15 -16.78 -10.40 18.54
CA GLN A 15 -17.68 -9.84 19.55
C GLN A 15 -17.51 -8.33 19.73
N GLU A 16 -16.39 -7.78 19.26
CA GLU A 16 -16.19 -6.35 19.11
C GLU A 16 -17.08 -5.85 17.97
N SER A 17 -18.21 -5.21 18.31
CA SER A 17 -18.87 -4.32 17.35
C SER A 17 -17.83 -3.28 16.92
N ALA A 18 -17.54 -3.19 15.62
CA ALA A 18 -16.60 -2.25 15.03
C ALA A 18 -17.08 -0.79 15.22
N HIS A 19 -17.11 -0.33 16.47
CA HIS A 19 -17.18 1.06 16.82
C HIS A 19 -15.75 1.58 16.75
N GLN A 20 -15.28 1.75 15.52
CA GLN A 20 -14.25 2.75 15.27
C GLN A 20 -14.99 4.08 15.20
N PRO A 21 -14.93 4.93 16.23
CA PRO A 21 -15.44 6.29 16.11
C PRO A 21 -14.61 7.00 15.03
N LEU A 22 -15.08 6.95 13.79
CA LEU A 22 -14.42 7.53 12.62
C LEU A 22 -14.15 9.04 12.83
N ASP A 23 -14.96 9.69 13.67
CA ASP A 23 -14.76 11.08 14.09
C ASP A 23 -13.50 11.29 14.94
N GLU A 24 -13.09 10.33 15.77
CA GLU A 24 -11.90 10.47 16.64
C GLU A 24 -10.60 10.45 15.84
N ILE A 25 -10.59 9.81 14.68
CA ILE A 25 -9.41 9.74 13.78
C ILE A 25 -9.56 10.63 12.54
N ARG A 26 -10.62 11.44 12.45
CA ARG A 26 -10.91 12.25 11.27
C ARG A 26 -9.79 13.25 10.97
N ASP A 27 -9.29 13.93 11.98
CA ASP A 27 -8.24 14.95 11.82
C ASP A 27 -6.92 14.30 11.38
N TRP A 28 -6.64 13.07 11.86
CA TRP A 28 -5.50 12.28 11.42
C TRP A 28 -5.61 11.88 9.94
N TRP A 29 -6.79 11.41 9.51
CA TRP A 29 -7.04 11.12 8.09
C TRP A 29 -6.92 12.38 7.22
N GLN A 30 -7.42 13.53 7.67
CA GLN A 30 -7.24 14.79 6.94
C GLN A 30 -5.76 15.13 6.75
N GLN A 31 -4.92 14.91 7.76
CA GLN A 31 -3.49 15.13 7.66
C GLN A 31 -2.83 14.17 6.64
N ILE A 32 -3.21 12.89 6.65
CA ILE A 32 -2.74 11.92 5.65
C ILE A 32 -3.13 12.36 4.24
N GLU A 33 -4.38 12.81 4.04
CA GLU A 33 -4.84 13.26 2.73
C GLU A 33 -4.10 14.52 2.26
N GLN A 34 -3.77 15.45 3.16
CA GLN A 34 -2.90 16.57 2.82
C GLN A 34 -1.51 16.13 2.33
N TRP A 35 -0.93 15.08 2.93
CA TRP A 35 0.33 14.52 2.46
C TRP A 35 0.19 13.79 1.12
N ARG A 36 -0.87 13.00 0.92
CA ARG A 36 -1.16 12.33 -0.36
C ARG A 36 -1.38 13.32 -1.49
N ALA A 37 -2.06 14.44 -1.21
CA ALA A 37 -2.34 15.50 -2.18
C ALA A 37 -1.07 16.17 -2.73
N ARG A 38 0.07 16.08 -2.03
CA ARG A 38 1.37 16.53 -2.57
C ARG A 38 1.86 15.69 -3.74
N GLN A 39 1.32 14.48 -3.91
CA GLN A 39 1.64 13.56 -5.00
C GLN A 39 3.15 13.37 -5.20
N CYS A 40 3.88 13.16 -4.10
CA CYS A 40 5.35 13.11 -4.07
C CYS A 40 5.98 12.00 -4.92
N LEU A 41 5.20 10.98 -5.32
CA LEU A 41 5.62 9.90 -6.20
C LEU A 41 5.44 10.22 -7.69
N LYS A 42 4.83 11.37 -8.04
CA LYS A 42 4.73 11.79 -9.44
C LYS A 42 6.11 11.95 -10.06
N TYR A 43 6.22 11.51 -11.30
CA TYR A 43 7.42 11.64 -12.11
C TYR A 43 7.07 12.19 -13.49
N ASP A 44 8.07 12.72 -14.18
CA ASP A 44 7.92 13.23 -15.55
C ASP A 44 7.70 12.07 -16.54
N THR A 45 6.51 12.04 -17.15
CA THR A 45 6.08 11.05 -18.13
C THR A 45 6.28 11.49 -19.58
N HIS A 46 6.75 12.72 -19.82
CA HIS A 46 6.97 13.29 -21.15
C HIS A 46 8.44 13.24 -21.60
N SER A 47 9.34 12.79 -20.73
CA SER A 47 10.75 12.60 -21.06
C SER A 47 10.92 11.62 -22.22
N GLU A 48 11.84 11.93 -23.14
CA GLU A 48 12.25 11.00 -24.21
C GLU A 48 12.90 9.71 -23.69
N LYS A 49 13.39 9.72 -22.44
CA LYS A 49 13.99 8.55 -21.78
C LYS A 49 12.95 7.84 -20.94
N ILE A 50 12.90 6.51 -21.08
CA ILE A 50 12.07 5.65 -20.25
C ILE A 50 12.50 5.77 -18.79
N LYS A 51 11.54 6.13 -17.93
CA LYS A 51 11.73 6.21 -16.48
C LYS A 51 11.47 4.83 -15.85
N PRO A 52 12.27 4.38 -14.88
CA PRO A 52 12.05 3.12 -14.18
C PRO A 52 10.64 2.97 -13.61
N GLN A 53 10.06 4.07 -13.09
CA GLN A 53 8.70 4.12 -12.57
C GLN A 53 7.66 3.70 -13.64
N ALA A 54 7.82 4.16 -14.89
CA ALA A 54 6.91 3.84 -15.98
C ALA A 54 6.95 2.36 -16.37
N VAL A 55 8.10 1.71 -16.22
CA VAL A 55 8.25 0.27 -16.46
C VAL A 55 7.44 -0.53 -15.44
N ILE A 56 7.60 -0.22 -14.15
CA ILE A 56 6.87 -0.92 -13.09
C ILE A 56 5.37 -0.67 -13.18
N GLU A 57 4.93 0.56 -13.41
CA GLU A 57 3.50 0.89 -13.62
C GLU A 57 2.92 0.15 -14.83
N THR A 58 3.70 -0.02 -15.89
CA THR A 58 3.26 -0.75 -17.08
C THR A 58 3.14 -2.24 -16.79
N LEU A 59 4.10 -2.84 -16.08
CA LEU A 59 4.00 -4.24 -15.65
C LEU A 59 2.76 -4.45 -14.79
N TRP A 60 2.56 -3.64 -13.75
CA TRP A 60 1.38 -3.73 -12.89
C TRP A 60 0.08 -3.63 -13.67
N ARG A 61 -0.02 -2.69 -14.63
CA ARG A 61 -1.21 -2.51 -15.45
C ARG A 61 -1.50 -3.70 -16.36
N LEU A 62 -0.46 -4.34 -16.91
CA LEU A 62 -0.61 -5.52 -17.77
C LEU A 62 -0.96 -6.78 -16.97
N THR A 63 -0.39 -6.93 -15.77
CA THR A 63 -0.65 -8.09 -14.91
C THR A 63 -1.82 -7.89 -13.95
N LYS A 64 -2.33 -6.66 -13.84
CA LYS A 64 -3.35 -6.23 -12.86
C LYS A 64 -2.92 -6.52 -11.42
N GLY A 65 -1.62 -6.44 -11.15
CA GLY A 65 -1.04 -6.79 -9.85
C GLY A 65 -0.91 -8.29 -9.59
N ASP A 66 -1.30 -9.16 -10.53
CA ASP A 66 -1.17 -10.61 -10.41
C ASP A 66 0.13 -11.09 -11.07
N ALA A 67 1.25 -10.77 -10.43
CA ALA A 67 2.57 -11.18 -10.87
C ALA A 67 3.47 -11.50 -9.68
N TYR A 68 4.29 -12.55 -9.82
CA TYR A 68 5.42 -12.77 -8.93
C TYR A 68 6.56 -11.83 -9.33
N VAL A 69 6.96 -10.93 -8.43
CA VAL A 69 8.02 -9.94 -8.66
C VAL A 69 9.23 -10.29 -7.78
N THR A 70 10.41 -10.35 -8.37
CA THR A 70 11.69 -10.52 -7.68
C THR A 70 12.64 -9.41 -8.11
N SER A 71 13.35 -8.79 -7.17
CA SER A 71 14.39 -7.80 -7.47
C SER A 71 15.70 -8.14 -6.78
N ASP A 72 16.81 -7.69 -7.37
CA ASP A 72 18.09 -7.60 -6.67
C ASP A 72 18.07 -6.41 -5.68
N VAL A 73 19.20 -6.17 -5.00
CA VAL A 73 19.35 -5.03 -4.08
C VAL A 73 19.93 -3.83 -4.81
N GLY A 74 19.21 -2.70 -4.80
CA GLY A 74 19.64 -1.46 -5.43
C GLY A 74 18.51 -0.44 -5.55
N GLN A 75 18.75 0.68 -6.25
CA GLN A 75 17.73 1.74 -6.41
C GLN A 75 16.43 1.24 -7.06
N HIS A 76 16.52 0.23 -7.93
CA HIS A 76 15.38 -0.38 -8.59
C HIS A 76 14.46 -1.15 -7.62
N GLN A 77 14.99 -1.66 -6.50
CA GLN A 77 14.23 -2.38 -5.48
C GLN A 77 13.12 -1.49 -4.89
N MET A 78 13.44 -0.23 -4.61
CA MET A 78 12.47 0.71 -4.03
C MET A 78 11.32 1.05 -4.98
N PHE A 79 11.50 0.84 -6.29
CA PHE A 79 10.43 1.05 -7.27
C PHE A 79 9.56 -0.18 -7.49
N ALA A 80 10.02 -1.37 -7.08
CA ALA A 80 9.28 -2.61 -7.20
C ALA A 80 8.38 -2.90 -5.98
N ALA A 81 8.51 -2.12 -4.91
CA ALA A 81 7.80 -2.27 -3.64
C ALA A 81 6.37 -1.68 -3.66
#